data_AF-A0A8J7D306-F1
#
_entry.id   AF-A0A8J7D306-F1
#
_cell.length_a   1.000
_cell.length_b   1.000
_cell.length_c   1.000
_cell.angle_alpha   90.00
_cell.angle_beta   90.00
_cell.angle_gamma   90.00
#
_symmetry.space_group_name_H-M   'P 1'
#
loop_
_entity.id
_entity.type
_entity.pdbx_description
1 polymer ?
#
loop_
_entity_poly.entity_id
_entity_poly.type
_entity_poly.pdbx_seq_one_letter_code
_entity_poly.pdbx_strand_id
1 'polypeptide(L)'
;MATTPYVNIYKDNPTAGGLDGVAVSISDTFTSPINFTLDAEQNESQITKCAIRTQPGYTAQNVTIADHNDNANRITLCKTQDGTFTNSITFDEVNITNSIFYVKATSADTEQAQIDRKIKLRFTGKLLVV
;
A
#
# COMPACT_ATOMS: atom_id res chain seq x y z
N MET A 1 6.88 15.03 -14.12
CA MET A 1 5.71 14.20 -13.76
C MET A 1 5.16 14.75 -12.47
N ALA A 2 3.90 15.16 -12.44
CA ALA A 2 3.30 15.78 -11.25
C ALA A 2 3.16 14.72 -10.14
N THR A 3 3.93 14.89 -9.06
CA THR A 3 3.71 14.24 -7.77
C THR A 3 2.28 14.57 -7.33
N THR A 4 1.48 13.57 -6.95
CA THR A 4 0.09 13.76 -6.54
C THR A 4 0.00 13.79 -5.01
N PRO A 5 0.24 14.95 -4.35
CA PRO A 5 0.06 15.08 -2.89
C PRO A 5 -1.37 14.82 -2.41
N TYR A 6 -2.28 14.65 -3.36
CA TYR A 6 -3.72 14.49 -3.18
C TYR A 6 -4.18 13.03 -3.14
N VAL A 7 -3.28 12.03 -3.22
CA VAL A 7 -3.63 10.60 -3.06
C VAL A 7 -2.75 10.00 -1.97
N ASN A 8 -3.37 9.39 -0.96
CA ASN A 8 -2.68 8.94 0.25
C ASN A 8 -3.08 7.50 0.60
N ILE A 9 -2.16 6.77 1.23
CA ILE A 9 -2.43 5.45 1.82
C ILE A 9 -2.73 5.58 3.30
N TYR A 10 -3.60 4.73 3.80
CA TYR A 10 -3.95 4.61 5.21
C TYR A 10 -3.79 3.16 5.68
N LYS A 11 -3.36 2.98 6.93
CA LYS A 11 -3.24 1.68 7.62
C LYS A 11 -4.08 1.66 8.90
N ASP A 12 -3.88 0.62 9.71
CA ASP A 12 -4.56 0.39 11.01
C ASP A 12 -6.04 0.02 10.84
N ASN A 13 -6.28 -0.98 9.99
CA ASN A 13 -7.59 -1.60 9.73
C ASN A 13 -8.69 -0.63 9.23
N PRO A 14 -8.46 0.10 8.14
CA PRO A 14 -9.45 1.02 7.59
C PRO A 14 -10.72 0.31 7.11
N THR A 15 -11.85 1.03 7.15
CA THR A 15 -13.16 0.58 6.72
C THR A 15 -13.43 0.98 5.28
N ALA A 16 -13.96 0.06 4.46
CA ALA A 16 -14.32 0.36 3.06
C ALA A 16 -15.39 1.45 3.00
N GLY A 17 -15.21 2.45 2.12
CA GLY A 17 -16.10 3.61 2.03
C GLY A 17 -15.97 4.61 3.19
N GLY A 18 -15.16 4.30 4.20
CA GLY A 18 -14.91 5.17 5.35
C GLY A 18 -13.84 6.24 5.10
N LEU A 19 -13.60 7.04 6.15
CA LEU A 19 -12.54 8.04 6.24
C LEU A 19 -11.56 7.75 7.40
N ASP A 20 -11.66 6.57 8.00
CA ASP A 20 -10.79 6.08 9.07
C ASP A 20 -9.43 5.61 8.55
N GLY A 21 -8.54 5.24 9.49
CA GLY A 21 -7.17 4.81 9.25
C GLY A 21 -6.12 5.89 9.51
N VAL A 22 -4.86 5.47 9.62
CA VAL A 22 -3.71 6.35 9.86
C VAL A 22 -2.91 6.50 8.57
N ALA A 23 -2.65 7.74 8.15
CA ALA A 23 -1.92 8.02 6.92
C ALA A 23 -0.48 7.47 6.98
N VAL A 24 -0.10 6.72 5.94
CA VAL A 24 1.22 6.08 5.79
C VAL A 24 2.15 6.93 4.91
N SER A 25 1.59 7.46 3.84
CA SER A 25 2.24 8.37 2.91
C SER A 25 1.39 9.62 2.78
N ILE A 26 2.03 10.78 2.96
CA ILE A 26 1.46 12.07 2.62
C ILE A 26 2.43 12.72 1.65
N SER A 27 2.02 13.03 0.43
CA SER A 27 2.85 13.82 -0.51
C SER A 27 4.28 13.27 -0.71
N ASP A 28 4.43 11.95 -0.89
CA ASP A 28 5.72 11.25 -1.00
C ASP A 28 6.66 11.35 0.22
N THR A 29 6.25 12.05 1.28
CA THR A 29 6.84 11.86 2.60
C THR A 29 6.25 10.59 3.22
N PHE A 30 7.08 9.55 3.29
CA PHE A 30 6.81 8.28 3.97
C PHE A 30 6.79 8.49 5.50
N THR A 31 5.91 9.37 5.98
CA THR A 31 5.86 9.87 7.35
C THR A 31 5.52 8.79 8.37
N SER A 32 4.85 7.71 7.95
CA SER A 32 4.60 6.53 8.79
C SER A 32 4.68 5.25 7.95
N PRO A 33 5.86 4.60 7.82
CA PRO A 33 6.00 3.39 7.01
C PRO A 33 5.06 2.27 7.50
N ILE A 34 4.66 1.39 6.57
CA ILE A 34 4.05 0.11 6.93
C ILE A 34 5.21 -0.81 7.35
N ASN A 35 5.19 -1.24 8.61
CA ASN A 35 6.21 -2.10 9.20
C ASN A 35 5.66 -3.52 9.38
N PHE A 36 6.51 -4.50 9.10
CA PHE A 36 6.24 -5.91 9.34
C PHE A 36 7.37 -6.52 10.17
N THR A 37 6.99 -7.38 11.12
CA THR A 37 7.91 -8.16 11.95
C THR A 37 7.77 -9.61 11.53
N LEU A 38 8.71 -10.11 10.73
CA LEU A 38 8.70 -11.48 10.19
C LEU A 38 9.94 -12.22 10.66
N ASP A 39 9.77 -13.48 11.06
CA ASP A 39 10.89 -14.38 11.28
C ASP A 39 11.34 -15.00 9.94
N ALA A 40 12.60 -14.76 9.57
CA ALA A 40 13.21 -15.29 8.35
C ALA A 40 13.48 -16.79 8.44
N GLU A 41 13.78 -17.32 9.63
CA GLU A 41 14.07 -18.73 9.84
C GLU A 41 12.82 -19.61 9.68
N GLN A 42 11.64 -18.99 9.76
CA GLN A 42 10.33 -19.65 9.67
C GLN A 42 9.62 -19.43 8.33
N ASN A 43 10.24 -18.71 7.38
CA ASN A 43 9.62 -18.35 6.10
C ASN A 43 8.19 -17.76 6.28
N GLU A 44 8.03 -16.91 7.30
CA GLU A 44 6.76 -16.31 7.66
C GLU A 44 6.18 -15.37 6.59
N SER A 45 4.86 -15.20 6.64
CA SER A 45 4.17 -14.13 5.92
C SER A 45 3.16 -13.44 6.81
N GLN A 46 3.02 -12.13 6.62
CA GLN A 46 2.02 -11.31 7.30
C GLN A 46 1.27 -10.46 6.29
N ILE A 47 -0.02 -10.27 6.56
CA ILE A 47 -0.92 -9.47 5.72
C ILE A 47 -1.42 -8.28 6.56
N THR A 48 -1.31 -7.08 5.99
CA THR A 48 -1.86 -5.85 6.58
C THR A 48 -2.89 -5.25 5.65
N LYS A 49 -4.06 -4.92 6.21
CA LYS A 49 -5.12 -4.19 5.51
C LYS A 49 -4.78 -2.69 5.43
N CYS A 50 -4.88 -2.15 4.22
CA CYS A 50 -4.64 -0.75 3.91
C CYS A 50 -5.81 -0.15 3.10
N ALA A 51 -5.82 1.17 2.99
CA ALA A 51 -6.74 1.89 2.12
C ALA A 51 -5.98 2.93 1.30
N ILE A 52 -6.48 3.22 0.11
CA ILE A 52 -6.07 4.36 -0.71
C ILE A 52 -7.27 5.28 -0.88
N ARG A 53 -7.07 6.59 -0.77
CA ARG A 53 -8.10 7.60 -1.06
C ARG A 53 -7.48 8.93 -1.46
N THR A 54 -8.29 9.76 -2.11
CA THR A 54 -7.92 11.13 -2.46
C THR A 54 -8.23 12.12 -1.34
N GLN A 55 -7.69 13.34 -1.44
CA GLN A 55 -8.15 14.49 -0.66
C GLN A 55 -9.47 15.04 -1.24
N PRO A 56 -10.28 15.77 -0.45
CA PRO A 56 -11.48 16.44 -0.94
C PRO A 56 -11.21 17.32 -2.17
N GLY A 57 -12.12 17.29 -3.16
CA GLY A 57 -12.00 18.03 -4.42
C GLY A 57 -11.21 17.31 -5.52
N TYR A 58 -10.83 16.04 -5.30
CA TYR A 58 -10.06 15.27 -6.27
C TYR A 58 -10.58 13.85 -6.45
N THR A 59 -10.42 13.32 -7.66
CA THR A 59 -10.53 11.89 -7.97
C THR A 59 -9.31 11.45 -8.76
N ALA A 60 -8.99 10.16 -8.71
CA ALA A 60 -7.88 9.61 -9.47
C ALA A 60 -8.34 8.39 -10.27
N GLN A 61 -7.92 8.32 -11.53
CA GLN A 61 -8.27 7.24 -12.45
C GLN A 61 -7.04 6.43 -12.84
N ASN A 62 -7.25 5.13 -13.11
CA ASN A 62 -6.21 4.18 -13.50
C ASN A 62 -5.02 4.19 -12.52
N VAL A 63 -5.32 4.08 -11.23
CA VAL A 63 -4.34 4.16 -10.14
C VAL A 63 -3.66 2.81 -9.96
N THR A 64 -2.40 2.71 -10.34
CA THR A 64 -1.56 1.55 -10.01
C THR A 64 -0.81 1.79 -8.71
N ILE A 65 -0.86 0.79 -7.82
CA ILE A 65 -0.06 0.69 -6.61
C ILE A 65 0.97 -0.40 -6.83
N ALA A 66 2.23 -0.12 -6.56
CA ALA A 66 3.31 -1.10 -6.62
C ALA A 66 4.32 -0.84 -5.50
N ASP A 67 5.17 -1.83 -5.21
CA ASP A 67 6.36 -1.57 -4.41
C ASP A 67 7.28 -0.57 -5.13
N HIS A 68 7.84 0.36 -4.37
CA HIS A 68 8.76 1.36 -4.88
C HIS A 68 10.18 0.80 -5.12
N ASN A 69 10.67 -0.22 -4.39
CA ASN A 69 12.08 -0.67 -4.46
C ASN A 69 12.38 -2.12 -4.00
N ASP A 70 11.41 -3.02 -3.85
CA ASP A 70 11.73 -4.42 -3.52
C ASP A 70 12.13 -5.25 -4.74
N ASN A 71 13.44 -5.48 -4.91
CA ASN A 71 13.99 -6.35 -5.96
C ASN A 71 13.80 -7.86 -5.65
N ALA A 72 13.34 -8.23 -4.45
CA ALA A 72 13.19 -9.61 -4.03
C ALA A 72 11.74 -10.12 -4.11
N ASN A 73 10.78 -9.33 -4.62
CA ASN A 73 9.36 -9.68 -4.75
C ASN A 73 8.69 -10.15 -3.44
N ARG A 74 9.18 -9.66 -2.30
CA ARG A 74 8.73 -10.05 -0.96
C ARG A 74 7.55 -9.22 -0.48
N ILE A 75 7.26 -8.13 -1.16
CA ILE A 75 6.02 -7.38 -1.00
C ILE A 75 5.10 -7.67 -2.18
N THR A 76 3.89 -8.12 -1.85
CA THR A 76 2.83 -8.36 -2.83
C THR A 76 1.53 -7.73 -2.33
N LEU A 77 0.64 -7.43 -3.26
CA LEU A 77 -0.56 -6.64 -3.06
C LEU A 77 -1.78 -7.40 -3.56
N CYS A 78 -2.92 -7.21 -2.92
CA CYS A 78 -4.20 -7.73 -3.39
C CYS A 78 -5.34 -6.78 -3.04
N LYS A 79 -6.42 -6.77 -3.82
CA LYS A 79 -7.64 -6.00 -3.48
C LYS A 79 -8.51 -6.69 -2.44
N THR A 80 -8.36 -8.01 -2.28
CA THR A 80 -9.10 -8.84 -1.32
C THR A 80 -8.13 -9.54 -0.38
N GLN A 81 -8.59 -9.91 0.81
CA GLN A 81 -7.73 -10.52 1.81
C GLN A 81 -7.20 -11.88 1.36
N ASP A 82 -8.06 -12.68 0.73
CA ASP A 82 -7.80 -14.06 0.32
C ASP A 82 -7.58 -14.21 -1.19
N GLY A 83 -7.36 -13.10 -1.90
CA GLY A 83 -7.14 -13.11 -3.33
C GLY A 83 -5.72 -13.47 -3.73
N THR A 84 -5.47 -13.47 -5.04
CA THR A 84 -4.12 -13.65 -5.58
C THR A 84 -3.30 -12.39 -5.35
N PHE A 85 -2.21 -12.53 -4.59
CA PHE A 85 -1.26 -11.45 -4.33
C PHE A 85 -0.26 -11.30 -5.48
N THR A 86 -0.10 -10.07 -5.97
CA THR A 86 0.74 -9.73 -7.13
C THR A 86 1.63 -8.52 -6.80
N ASN A 87 2.68 -8.26 -7.58
CA ASN A 87 3.60 -7.14 -7.34
C ASN A 87 2.94 -5.74 -7.48
N SER A 88 1.80 -5.67 -8.15
CA SER A 88 1.03 -4.45 -8.31
C SER A 88 -0.46 -4.74 -8.37
N ILE A 89 -1.26 -3.73 -8.06
CA ILE A 89 -2.71 -3.71 -8.24
C ILE A 89 -3.13 -2.40 -8.88
N THR A 90 -4.24 -2.41 -9.63
CA THR A 90 -4.77 -1.21 -10.30
C THR A 90 -6.19 -0.94 -9.86
N PHE A 91 -6.53 0.28 -9.49
CA PHE A 91 -7.88 0.78 -9.27
C PHE A 91 -8.32 1.63 -10.45
N ASP A 92 -9.50 1.34 -11.01
CA ASP A 92 -10.04 2.14 -12.12
C ASP A 92 -10.34 3.56 -11.66
N GLU A 93 -10.85 3.70 -10.44
CA GLU A 93 -11.12 4.97 -9.78
C GLU A 93 -10.79 4.89 -8.28
N VAL A 94 -10.23 5.98 -7.75
CA VAL A 94 -10.01 6.23 -6.33
C VAL A 94 -10.64 7.58 -6.00
N ASN A 95 -11.46 7.58 -4.95
CA ASN A 95 -12.27 8.72 -4.52
C ASN A 95 -11.86 9.16 -3.11
N ILE A 96 -12.62 10.11 -2.54
CA ILE A 96 -12.37 10.65 -1.19
C ILE A 96 -12.57 9.61 -0.08
N THR A 97 -13.21 8.48 -0.37
CA THR A 97 -13.47 7.38 0.57
C THR A 97 -12.48 6.24 0.37
N ASN A 98 -12.26 5.47 1.43
CA ASN A 98 -11.34 4.33 1.44
C ASN A 98 -11.66 3.26 0.38
N SER A 99 -10.75 3.10 -0.58
CA SER A 99 -10.62 1.90 -1.41
C SER A 99 -9.65 0.93 -0.74
N ILE A 100 -10.14 -0.25 -0.36
CA ILE A 100 -9.36 -1.23 0.42
C ILE A 100 -8.42 -2.04 -0.46
N PHE A 101 -7.23 -2.30 0.06
CA PHE A 101 -6.30 -3.30 -0.44
C PHE A 101 -5.51 -3.93 0.72
N TYR A 102 -4.76 -4.97 0.40
CA TYR A 102 -3.99 -5.76 1.35
C TYR A 102 -2.55 -5.81 0.87
N VAL A 103 -1.63 -5.63 1.81
CA VAL A 103 -0.19 -5.74 1.60
C VAL A 103 0.27 -7.00 2.32
N LYS A 104 0.90 -7.90 1.59
CA LYS A 104 1.54 -9.10 2.15
C LYS A 104 3.05 -8.93 2.08
N ALA A 105 3.71 -9.10 3.23
CA ALA A 105 5.16 -9.21 3.32
C ALA A 105 5.53 -10.68 3.60
N THR A 106 6.55 -11.20 2.92
CA THR A 106 7.07 -12.57 3.09
C THR A 106 8.55 -12.56 3.43
N SER A 107 8.99 -13.33 4.42
CA SER A 107 10.42 -13.55 4.68
C SER A 107 10.95 -14.71 3.82
N ALA A 108 12.27 -14.86 3.78
CA ALA A 108 12.94 -15.98 3.13
C ALA A 108 14.17 -16.38 3.96
N ASP A 109 14.39 -17.67 4.11
CA ASP A 109 15.51 -18.31 4.84
C ASP A 109 16.91 -18.09 4.25
N THR A 110 17.00 -17.39 3.12
CA THR A 110 18.25 -17.05 2.43
C THR A 110 18.92 -15.78 2.95
N GLU A 111 18.38 -15.15 4.01
CA GLU A 111 18.91 -13.93 4.61
C GLU A 111 19.18 -14.09 6.11
N GLN A 112 20.14 -13.32 6.65
CA GLN A 112 20.25 -13.17 8.10
C GLN A 112 18.93 -12.66 8.67
N ALA A 113 18.53 -13.17 9.84
CA ALA A 113 17.34 -12.72 10.54
C ALA A 113 17.38 -11.20 10.73
N GLN A 114 16.59 -10.50 9.92
CA GLN A 114 16.45 -9.05 9.98
C GLN A 114 15.00 -8.75 10.28
N ILE A 115 14.77 -8.33 11.53
CA ILE A 115 13.50 -7.80 11.99
C ILE A 115 13.46 -6.33 11.60
N ASP A 116 12.35 -5.93 10.97
CA ASP A 116 11.95 -4.58 10.54
C ASP A 116 12.15 -4.29 9.04
N ARG A 117 11.08 -4.51 8.26
CA ARG A 117 10.98 -4.07 6.86
C ARG A 117 10.05 -2.87 6.76
N LYS A 118 10.59 -1.75 6.27
CA LYS A 118 9.86 -0.52 5.96
C LYS A 118 9.43 -0.54 4.50
N ILE A 119 8.12 -0.57 4.25
CA ILE A 119 7.60 -0.60 2.87
C ILE A 119 7.42 0.82 2.36
N LYS A 120 7.91 1.06 1.13
CA LYS A 120 7.61 2.24 0.33
C LYS A 120 6.72 1.81 -0.83
N LEU A 121 5.48 2.26 -0.85
CA LEU A 121 4.57 2.03 -1.98
C LEU A 121 4.61 3.23 -2.92
N ARG A 122 4.66 2.97 -4.22
CA ARG A 122 4.56 3.97 -5.27
C ARG A 122 3.16 3.94 -5.88
N PHE A 123 2.68 5.13 -6.24
CA PHE A 123 1.43 5.35 -6.95
C PHE A 123 1.71 5.96 -8.32
N THR A 124 0.95 5.51 -9.31
CA THR A 124 0.86 6.19 -10.61
C THR A 124 -0.60 6.21 -11.04
N GLY A 125 -1.11 7.34 -11.48
CA GLY A 125 -2.48 7.48 -11.95
C GLY A 125 -2.74 8.87 -12.50
N LYS A 126 -3.93 9.08 -13.06
CA LYS A 126 -4.38 10.39 -13.57
C LYS A 126 -5.24 11.07 -12.50
N LEU A 127 -4.78 12.20 -11.98
CA LEU A 127 -5.56 13.03 -11.06
C LEU A 127 -6.52 13.94 -11.83
N LEU A 128 -7.75 14.07 -11.32
CA LEU A 128 -8.77 14.99 -11.81
C LEU A 128 -9.25 15.86 -10.64
N VAL A 129 -9.52 17.14 -10.93
CA VAL A 129 -10.21 18.05 -10.02
C VAL A 129 -11.71 17.89 -10.23
N VAL A 130 -12.47 17.87 -9.14
CA VAL A 130 -13.94 17.76 -9.15
C VAL A 130 -14.57 19.01 -8.58
#